data_AF-A0A955GLY9-F1
#
_entry.id   AF-A0A955GLY9-F1
#
_cell.length_a   1.000
_cell.length_b   1.000
_cell.length_c   1.000
_cell.angle_alpha   90.00
_cell.angle_beta   90.00
_cell.angle_gamma   90.00
#
_symmetry.space_group_name_H-M   'P 1'
#
loop_
_entity.id
_entity.type
_entity.pdbx_description
1 polymer ?
#
loop_
_entity_poly.entity_id
_entity_poly.type
_entity_poly.pdbx_seq_one_letter_code
_entity_poly.pdbx_strand_id
1 'polypeptide(L)'
;GVDIGELTGDSDNDIYVTIQSADNYIWENDGDETFSYTDATSAVSGATVDVNILDIDGDGNLDTYLVQGEGLPNGFGVGLGTYTNALSFGNGDGTFTSGNISADNNISYAAAFGDFNDDDEIDIYVANYQQNYVYLNNGDRTFSAATITGDTGEYSVGAAVGDLNGDDIDDIYVANMDSSGFGLEAEQNKLWLSNGDGTFTNADITGDASAISYDAEIADLNGDDYNDIYVSNQTQNNLWINDGAGNFTAANITGDNNNTYGSEIYDVDGDGDNDIYSLRSGQNVLWINDGAGNFTSSTTFEGLSVTTYDADFGDLNGDGYADLYVANGASEQNIIYLTRFVTAGSIQPTTGAVFDTSLASFTSTLGSNNQGTVTYQVSPDDGTTWYYWNTGAWTTTTATDGSETSSATNINTNIADLDTDGGTFTWRAYFASDNTQPIELDSVSITAAAAVPVASETGSSSGSRIYTPEEVAALFAAARGEDTEREETPCLLGILTQNLKAPSRNGSYNSYTGGIVTQADLLQQHLDRLGFNPGPIDGILGPLSDAAIKRMQNFLGTIVDGYVGPLTRAALNASC
;
A
#
# COMPACT_ATOMS: atom_id res chain seq x y z
N GLY A 1 16.19 -13.09 10.67
CA GLY A 1 15.30 -12.12 11.29
C GLY A 1 15.05 -10.93 10.41
N VAL A 2 13.90 -10.93 9.76
CA VAL A 2 13.09 -9.75 9.52
C VAL A 2 11.73 -9.96 10.17
N ASP A 3 11.13 -8.89 10.67
CA ASP A 3 9.75 -8.88 11.13
C ASP A 3 9.17 -7.46 10.93
N ILE A 4 7.87 -7.36 10.71
CA ILE A 4 7.14 -6.15 10.32
C ILE A 4 6.06 -5.84 11.36
N GLY A 5 6.04 -4.59 11.83
CA GLY A 5 5.00 -4.14 12.74
C GLY A 5 5.11 -2.66 13.08
N GLU A 6 4.05 -2.12 13.69
CA GLU A 6 4.00 -0.74 14.16
C GLU A 6 4.86 -0.57 15.42
N LEU A 7 6.05 0.02 15.29
CA LEU A 7 6.99 0.21 16.41
C LEU A 7 7.04 1.66 16.91
N THR A 8 6.59 2.63 16.11
CA THR A 8 6.83 4.07 16.31
C THR A 8 5.59 4.90 16.66
N GLY A 9 4.40 4.33 16.66
CA GLY A 9 3.16 5.03 17.04
C GLY A 9 2.60 5.96 15.96
N ASP A 10 3.10 5.91 14.73
CA ASP A 10 2.65 6.73 13.60
C ASP A 10 1.60 6.07 12.69
N SER A 11 1.21 4.83 13.01
CA SER A 11 0.23 3.99 12.29
C SER A 11 0.71 3.43 10.95
N ASP A 12 1.99 3.53 10.64
CA ASP A 12 2.61 2.88 9.50
C ASP A 12 3.48 1.70 9.99
N ASN A 13 3.40 0.53 9.34
CA ASN A 13 4.22 -0.60 9.76
C ASN A 13 5.70 -0.36 9.43
N ASP A 14 6.56 -0.62 10.40
CA ASP A 14 8.01 -0.54 10.33
C ASP A 14 8.63 -1.91 10.07
N ILE A 15 9.88 -1.96 9.62
CA ILE A 15 10.59 -3.22 9.38
C ILE A 15 11.78 -3.34 10.33
N TYR A 16 11.80 -4.35 11.18
CA TYR A 16 12.97 -4.67 12.00
C TYR A 16 13.84 -5.70 11.30
N VAL A 17 15.10 -5.36 11.03
CA VAL A 17 16.06 -6.26 10.37
C VAL A 17 17.21 -6.58 11.31
N THR A 18 17.44 -7.87 11.52
CA THR A 18 18.62 -8.38 12.23
C THR A 18 19.72 -8.77 11.27
N ILE A 19 20.97 -8.48 11.65
CA ILE A 19 22.14 -8.85 10.87
C ILE A 19 23.19 -9.47 11.77
N GLN A 20 23.40 -10.77 11.62
CA GLN A 20 24.32 -11.55 12.43
C GLN A 20 25.71 -10.95 12.69
N SER A 21 26.30 -10.27 11.69
CA SER A 21 27.65 -9.72 11.77
C SER A 21 27.71 -8.20 11.77
N ALA A 22 26.57 -7.53 11.94
CA ALA A 22 26.47 -6.08 11.87
C ALA A 22 25.43 -5.55 12.85
N ASP A 23 25.17 -4.26 12.73
CA ASP A 23 24.18 -3.55 13.50
C ASP A 23 22.76 -3.98 13.06
N ASN A 24 21.82 -4.08 14.00
CA ASN A 24 20.40 -4.27 13.70
C ASN A 24 19.77 -2.91 13.36
N TYR A 25 18.75 -2.92 12.50
CA TYR A 25 18.12 -1.70 12.02
C TYR A 25 16.61 -1.79 12.16
N ILE A 26 16.00 -0.68 12.58
CA ILE A 26 14.58 -0.42 12.34
C ILE A 26 14.53 0.50 11.13
N TRP A 27 13.84 0.05 10.09
CA TRP A 27 13.46 0.88 8.97
C TRP A 27 12.09 1.47 9.27
N GLU A 28 12.11 2.75 9.63
CA GLU A 28 10.91 3.52 9.96
C GLU A 28 10.20 3.88 8.66
N ASN A 29 8.90 3.58 8.56
CA ASN A 29 8.11 3.89 7.39
C ASN A 29 7.67 5.35 7.42
N ASP A 30 8.09 6.16 6.44
CA ASP A 30 7.80 7.59 6.43
C ASP A 30 6.37 7.92 5.91
N GLY A 31 5.55 6.89 5.62
CA GLY A 31 4.16 7.02 5.17
C GLY A 31 3.99 7.43 3.70
N ASP A 32 5.08 7.45 2.93
CA ASP A 32 5.10 7.83 1.51
C ASP A 32 5.85 6.81 0.61
N GLU A 33 5.82 5.54 1.01
CA GLU A 33 6.59 4.42 0.41
C GLU A 33 8.11 4.64 0.49
N THR A 34 8.57 5.54 1.36
CA THR A 34 9.98 5.72 1.70
C THR A 34 10.26 5.32 3.14
N PHE A 35 11.50 4.92 3.39
CA PHE A 35 11.93 4.45 4.70
C PHE A 35 13.12 5.26 5.19
N SER A 36 13.01 5.77 6.40
CA SER A 36 14.14 6.22 7.18
C SER A 36 14.66 5.06 8.03
N TYR A 37 15.83 5.21 8.67
CA TYR A 37 16.34 4.13 9.52
C TYR A 37 16.97 4.68 10.79
N THR A 38 16.71 3.97 11.87
CA THR A 38 17.33 4.20 13.17
C THR A 38 18.19 3.00 13.53
N ASP A 39 19.38 3.29 14.06
CA ASP A 39 20.28 2.27 14.58
C ASP A 39 19.70 1.66 15.86
N ALA A 40 19.20 0.43 15.75
CA ALA A 40 18.57 -0.31 16.84
C ALA A 40 19.60 -1.02 17.75
N THR A 41 20.91 -0.93 17.45
CA THR A 41 21.96 -1.61 18.24
C THR A 41 22.08 -1.15 19.67
N SER A 42 21.53 0.01 20.01
CA SER A 42 21.52 0.49 21.39
C SER A 42 20.68 -0.37 22.33
N ALA A 43 19.80 -1.24 21.81
CA ALA A 43 19.02 -2.19 22.59
C ALA A 43 19.80 -3.47 22.93
N VAL A 44 20.60 -4.03 22.00
CA VAL A 44 21.20 -5.37 22.16
C VAL A 44 22.52 -5.52 21.40
N SER A 45 23.58 -6.02 22.07
CA SER A 45 24.86 -6.35 21.44
C SER A 45 25.04 -7.86 21.30
N GLY A 46 25.29 -8.37 20.09
CA GLY A 46 25.55 -9.80 19.87
C GLY A 46 25.28 -10.24 18.43
N ALA A 47 25.52 -11.52 18.14
CA ALA A 47 25.15 -12.10 16.86
C ALA A 47 23.66 -12.48 16.90
N THR A 48 22.83 -11.70 16.22
CA THR A 48 21.39 -11.93 16.07
C THR A 48 21.14 -12.85 14.88
N VAL A 49 20.26 -13.82 15.06
CA VAL A 49 19.84 -14.74 13.99
C VAL A 49 18.42 -14.42 13.56
N ASP A 50 17.60 -14.00 14.52
CA ASP A 50 16.18 -13.79 14.31
C ASP A 50 15.60 -12.68 15.20
N VAL A 51 14.47 -12.10 14.79
CA VAL A 51 13.70 -11.09 15.53
C VAL A 51 12.23 -11.47 15.46
N ASN A 52 11.53 -11.33 16.58
CA ASN A 52 10.09 -11.47 16.66
C ASN A 52 9.50 -10.19 17.28
N ILE A 53 8.39 -9.70 16.74
CA ILE A 53 7.68 -8.48 17.11
C ILE A 53 6.26 -8.87 17.53
N LEU A 54 5.92 -8.60 18.78
CA LEU A 54 4.62 -8.94 19.35
C LEU A 54 4.35 -8.15 20.63
N ASP A 55 3.10 -7.94 21.01
CA ASP A 55 2.74 -7.36 22.31
C ASP A 55 2.73 -8.46 23.38
N ILE A 56 3.89 -8.73 24.00
CA ILE A 56 4.03 -9.84 24.97
C ILE A 56 3.54 -9.47 26.37
N ASP A 57 3.36 -8.18 26.65
CA ASP A 57 2.90 -7.71 27.96
C ASP A 57 1.50 -7.10 27.98
N GLY A 58 0.83 -7.07 26.82
CA GLY A 58 -0.56 -6.70 26.66
C GLY A 58 -0.81 -5.20 26.83
N ASP A 59 0.21 -4.36 26.63
CA ASP A 59 0.08 -2.91 26.77
C ASP A 59 -0.30 -2.17 25.48
N GLY A 60 -0.39 -2.91 24.38
CA GLY A 60 -0.78 -2.44 23.06
C GLY A 60 0.36 -1.87 22.22
N ASN A 61 1.59 -1.86 22.73
CA ASN A 61 2.78 -1.54 21.95
C ASN A 61 3.50 -2.84 21.61
N LEU A 62 4.06 -2.92 20.40
CA LEU A 62 4.81 -4.10 20.01
C LEU A 62 6.19 -4.12 20.68
N ASP A 63 6.51 -5.27 21.28
CA ASP A 63 7.77 -5.60 21.91
C ASP A 63 8.67 -6.34 20.92
N THR A 64 9.96 -6.47 21.24
CA THR A 64 10.91 -7.25 20.43
C THR A 64 11.54 -8.37 21.23
N TYR A 65 11.66 -9.53 20.60
CA TYR A 65 12.45 -10.65 21.09
C TYR A 65 13.54 -11.01 20.08
N LEU A 66 14.79 -10.67 20.41
CA LEU A 66 15.94 -10.96 19.55
C LEU A 66 16.57 -12.29 19.92
N VAL A 67 16.54 -13.22 18.98
CA VAL A 67 17.19 -14.52 19.10
C VAL A 67 18.67 -14.35 18.80
N GLN A 68 19.53 -14.82 19.70
CA GLN A 68 20.98 -14.72 19.56
C GLN A 68 21.66 -16.07 19.49
N GLY A 69 22.57 -16.19 18.54
CA GLY A 69 23.28 -17.44 18.28
C GLY A 69 24.31 -17.30 17.16
N GLU A 70 24.79 -18.44 16.69
CA GLU A 70 25.64 -18.52 15.50
C GLU A 70 24.79 -19.00 14.33
N GLY A 71 25.15 -18.61 13.11
CA GLY A 71 24.38 -18.95 11.91
C GLY A 71 24.42 -20.45 11.65
N LEU A 72 23.45 -20.94 10.87
CA LEU A 72 23.37 -22.34 10.49
C LEU A 72 24.71 -22.87 9.92
N PRO A 73 25.06 -24.14 10.17
CA PRO A 73 26.44 -24.63 10.15
C PRO A 73 27.09 -24.79 8.77
N ASN A 74 26.57 -24.15 7.71
CA ASN A 74 27.11 -24.22 6.36
C ASN A 74 28.45 -23.45 6.15
N GLY A 75 29.19 -23.09 7.22
CA GLY A 75 30.54 -22.54 7.04
C GLY A 75 31.19 -21.77 8.18
N PHE A 76 30.57 -21.61 9.36
CA PHE A 76 31.18 -20.89 10.47
C PHE A 76 31.53 -21.83 11.62
N GLY A 77 32.76 -21.69 12.13
CA GLY A 77 33.30 -22.59 13.14
C GLY A 77 32.71 -22.26 14.50
N VAL A 78 32.07 -23.27 15.11
CA VAL A 78 31.51 -23.27 16.48
C VAL A 78 32.36 -22.47 17.46
N GLY A 79 32.02 -21.20 17.63
CA GLY A 79 32.39 -20.46 18.82
C GLY A 79 31.45 -20.94 19.91
N LEU A 80 31.95 -21.76 20.83
CA LEU A 80 31.20 -22.15 22.04
C LEU A 80 31.08 -20.95 23.01
N GLY A 81 30.63 -19.81 22.49
CA GLY A 81 30.26 -18.63 23.25
C GLY A 81 28.90 -18.84 23.91
N THR A 82 28.66 -18.10 24.99
CA THR A 82 27.33 -18.00 25.59
C THR A 82 26.66 -16.79 24.97
N TYR A 83 25.58 -17.01 24.22
CA TYR A 83 24.70 -15.95 23.74
C TYR A 83 23.52 -15.82 24.71
N THR A 84 22.89 -14.66 24.72
CA THR A 84 21.75 -14.36 25.58
C THR A 84 20.69 -13.75 24.68
N ASN A 85 19.51 -14.36 24.53
CA ASN A 85 18.45 -13.69 23.77
C ASN A 85 17.99 -12.44 24.51
N ALA A 86 17.36 -11.52 23.80
CA ALA A 86 17.02 -10.21 24.37
C ALA A 86 15.55 -9.86 24.13
N LEU A 87 14.78 -9.88 25.21
CA LEU A 87 13.45 -9.31 25.27
C LEU A 87 13.55 -7.80 25.55
N SER A 88 12.83 -6.98 24.78
CA SER A 88 12.74 -5.54 24.98
C SER A 88 11.30 -5.06 24.78
N PHE A 89 10.75 -4.41 25.80
CA PHE A 89 9.39 -3.89 25.78
C PHE A 89 9.30 -2.59 24.97
N GLY A 90 8.39 -2.50 24.02
CA GLY A 90 8.15 -1.32 23.21
C GLY A 90 7.52 -0.19 24.03
N ASN A 91 7.91 1.05 23.74
CA ASN A 91 7.27 2.23 24.33
C ASN A 91 6.30 2.93 23.36
N GLY A 92 6.12 2.38 22.14
CA GLY A 92 5.25 2.93 21.09
C GLY A 92 5.78 4.20 20.43
N ASP A 93 7.09 4.47 20.54
CA ASP A 93 7.76 5.65 19.96
C ASP A 93 9.10 5.30 19.32
N GLY A 94 9.28 4.03 18.91
CA GLY A 94 10.51 3.48 18.38
C GLY A 94 11.59 3.21 19.45
N THR A 95 11.29 3.46 20.73
CA THR A 95 12.21 3.16 21.83
C THR A 95 11.77 1.94 22.64
N PHE A 96 12.75 1.28 23.26
CA PHE A 96 12.54 0.03 23.99
C PHE A 96 13.09 0.07 25.42
N THR A 97 12.42 -0.64 26.32
CA THR A 97 12.84 -0.91 27.69
C THR A 97 13.26 -2.36 27.82
N SER A 98 14.51 -2.64 28.18
CA SER A 98 14.99 -4.02 28.34
C SER A 98 14.12 -4.83 29.32
N GLY A 99 13.61 -5.95 28.82
CA GLY A 99 13.03 -7.04 29.58
C GLY A 99 14.11 -8.01 30.08
N ASN A 100 13.72 -8.96 30.93
CA ASN A 100 14.65 -9.92 31.50
C ASN A 100 14.02 -11.29 31.66
N ILE A 101 14.48 -12.22 30.84
CA ILE A 101 14.24 -13.65 31.01
C ILE A 101 15.49 -14.24 31.65
N SER A 102 15.37 -14.58 32.94
CA SER A 102 16.51 -15.08 33.69
C SER A 102 17.00 -16.42 33.12
N ALA A 103 18.30 -16.52 32.88
CA ALA A 103 18.98 -17.72 32.43
C ALA A 103 18.71 -18.16 30.97
N ASP A 104 18.21 -17.25 30.13
CA ASP A 104 18.03 -17.51 28.71
C ASP A 104 19.33 -17.39 27.90
N ASN A 105 20.18 -18.40 28.07
CA ASN A 105 21.53 -18.40 27.53
C ASN A 105 21.84 -19.74 26.86
N ASN A 106 21.91 -19.73 25.53
CA ASN A 106 22.38 -20.83 24.72
C ASN A 106 22.71 -20.31 23.30
N ILE A 107 23.02 -21.19 22.35
CA ILE A 107 23.03 -20.86 20.93
C ILE A 107 21.61 -21.11 20.41
N SER A 108 20.84 -20.03 20.28
CA SER A 108 19.44 -20.08 19.84
C SER A 108 19.34 -19.87 18.32
N TYR A 109 18.29 -20.41 17.70
CA TYR A 109 18.07 -20.32 16.25
C TYR A 109 16.73 -19.69 15.88
N ALA A 110 15.69 -19.98 16.65
CA ALA A 110 14.35 -19.42 16.47
C ALA A 110 13.65 -19.32 17.83
N ALA A 111 12.57 -18.54 17.88
CA ALA A 111 11.63 -18.51 18.98
C ALA A 111 10.20 -18.59 18.42
N ALA A 112 9.28 -19.13 19.22
CA ALA A 112 7.87 -19.18 18.89
C ALA A 112 7.05 -18.85 20.13
N PHE A 113 5.83 -18.34 19.93
CA PHE A 113 5.04 -17.67 20.95
C PHE A 113 3.60 -18.21 20.94
N GLY A 114 3.02 -18.40 22.11
CA GLY A 114 1.62 -18.83 22.28
C GLY A 114 1.29 -19.09 23.75
N ASP A 115 0.05 -19.41 24.05
CA ASP A 115 -0.39 -19.72 25.42
C ASP A 115 -0.31 -21.23 25.69
N PHE A 116 0.76 -21.66 26.36
CA PHE A 116 1.01 -23.07 26.64
C PHE A 116 0.34 -23.56 27.93
N ASN A 117 -0.27 -22.64 28.69
CA ASN A 117 -0.72 -22.92 30.04
C ASN A 117 -2.15 -22.42 30.37
N ASP A 118 -2.88 -21.95 29.35
CA ASP A 118 -4.29 -21.54 29.39
C ASP A 118 -4.52 -20.43 30.43
N ASP A 119 -3.59 -19.48 30.50
CA ASP A 119 -3.67 -18.28 31.36
C ASP A 119 -3.92 -16.97 30.61
N ASP A 120 -4.13 -17.04 29.28
CA ASP A 120 -4.31 -15.90 28.37
C ASP A 120 -3.06 -15.00 28.26
N GLU A 121 -1.89 -15.49 28.70
CA GLU A 121 -0.62 -14.78 28.61
C GLU A 121 0.33 -15.45 27.60
N ILE A 122 0.97 -14.65 26.75
CA ILE A 122 1.85 -15.18 25.70
C ILE A 122 3.16 -15.70 26.32
N ASP A 123 3.38 -17.00 26.18
CA ASP A 123 4.59 -17.72 26.58
C ASP A 123 5.61 -17.78 25.42
N ILE A 124 6.83 -18.24 25.73
CA ILE A 124 7.94 -18.29 24.77
C ILE A 124 8.55 -19.69 24.73
N TYR A 125 8.62 -20.26 23.53
CA TYR A 125 9.47 -21.41 23.22
C TYR A 125 10.73 -20.93 22.48
N VAL A 126 11.89 -21.48 22.84
CA VAL A 126 13.17 -21.14 22.19
C VAL A 126 13.84 -22.41 21.66
N ALA A 127 14.01 -22.45 20.34
CA ALA A 127 14.72 -23.50 19.63
C ALA A 127 16.24 -23.27 19.73
N ASN A 128 16.96 -24.30 20.17
CA ASN A 128 18.36 -24.17 20.58
C ASN A 128 19.26 -25.29 20.06
N TYR A 129 20.56 -25.02 20.09
CA TYR A 129 21.56 -26.09 20.12
C TYR A 129 21.47 -26.84 21.47
N GLN A 130 21.11 -28.11 21.41
CA GLN A 130 20.80 -28.99 22.54
C GLN A 130 19.48 -28.61 23.24
N GLN A 131 19.55 -28.18 24.50
CA GLN A 131 18.37 -28.01 25.33
C GLN A 131 17.53 -26.82 24.82
N ASN A 132 16.29 -27.08 24.41
CA ASN A 132 15.29 -26.04 24.17
C ASN A 132 14.74 -25.50 25.48
N TYR A 133 14.20 -24.28 25.45
CA TYR A 133 13.65 -23.62 26.64
C TYR A 133 12.19 -23.22 26.43
N VAL A 134 11.41 -23.28 27.50
CA VAL A 134 10.06 -22.75 27.58
C VAL A 134 10.03 -21.75 28.73
N TYR A 135 9.45 -20.57 28.50
CA TYR A 135 9.27 -19.53 29.49
C TYR A 135 7.80 -19.15 29.57
N LEU A 136 7.18 -19.46 30.70
CA LEU A 136 5.80 -19.11 30.98
C LEU A 136 5.74 -17.67 31.48
N ASN A 137 4.93 -16.83 30.84
CA ASN A 137 4.71 -15.45 31.22
C ASN A 137 3.80 -15.39 32.45
N ASN A 138 4.16 -14.60 33.46
CA ASN A 138 3.36 -14.51 34.69
C ASN A 138 2.40 -13.30 34.68
N GLY A 139 2.21 -12.65 33.53
CA GLY A 139 1.35 -11.46 33.36
C GLY A 139 1.86 -10.18 34.03
N ASP A 140 3.08 -10.20 34.57
CA ASP A 140 3.70 -9.07 35.27
C ASP A 140 5.10 -8.71 34.75
N ARG A 141 5.35 -9.02 33.45
CA ARG A 141 6.65 -8.87 32.76
C ARG A 141 7.76 -9.72 33.38
N THR A 142 7.40 -10.79 34.09
CA THR A 142 8.33 -11.79 34.60
C THR A 142 8.00 -13.17 34.03
N PHE A 143 9.02 -14.03 33.94
CA PHE A 143 8.91 -15.33 33.28
C PHE A 143 9.39 -16.48 34.18
N SER A 144 8.65 -17.59 34.11
CA SER A 144 8.91 -18.84 34.83
C SER A 144 9.40 -19.90 33.85
N ALA A 145 10.60 -20.45 34.05
CA ALA A 145 11.10 -21.51 33.17
C ALA A 145 10.32 -22.82 33.36
N ALA A 146 9.82 -23.38 32.27
CA ALA A 146 9.24 -24.73 32.21
C ALA A 146 10.20 -25.71 31.52
N THR A 147 9.92 -27.01 31.63
CA THR A 147 10.77 -28.05 31.04
C THR A 147 9.90 -29.08 30.34
N ILE A 148 10.20 -29.32 29.07
CA ILE A 148 9.59 -30.40 28.30
C ILE A 148 10.25 -31.72 28.70
N THR A 149 9.49 -32.58 29.38
CA THR A 149 10.03 -33.87 29.81
C THR A 149 10.20 -34.80 28.61
N GLY A 150 11.46 -35.10 28.28
CA GLY A 150 11.78 -36.01 27.17
C GLY A 150 12.39 -35.31 25.96
N ASP A 151 12.46 -33.99 25.95
CA ASP A 151 13.39 -33.25 25.09
C ASP A 151 14.82 -33.63 25.51
N THR A 152 15.52 -34.34 24.62
CA THR A 152 16.82 -34.94 24.90
C THR A 152 18.02 -34.07 24.52
N GLY A 153 17.77 -32.83 24.11
CA GLY A 153 18.82 -31.92 23.67
C GLY A 153 19.09 -32.10 22.18
N GLU A 154 18.23 -31.48 21.38
CA GLU A 154 18.14 -31.59 19.92
C GLU A 154 18.97 -30.51 19.21
N TYR A 155 19.12 -30.60 17.90
CA TYR A 155 19.57 -29.45 17.11
C TYR A 155 18.34 -28.83 16.45
N SER A 156 17.57 -28.12 17.27
CA SER A 156 16.35 -27.42 16.85
C SER A 156 16.72 -26.10 16.19
N VAL A 157 16.12 -25.82 15.04
CA VAL A 157 16.47 -24.65 14.22
C VAL A 157 15.27 -23.79 13.84
N GLY A 158 14.06 -24.32 13.93
CA GLY A 158 12.80 -23.60 13.75
C GLY A 158 11.71 -24.18 14.67
N ALA A 159 10.69 -23.39 14.93
CA ALA A 159 9.54 -23.80 15.73
C ALA A 159 8.31 -22.99 15.34
N ALA A 160 7.15 -23.62 15.36
CA ALA A 160 5.87 -22.97 15.15
C ALA A 160 4.88 -23.41 16.24
N VAL A 161 3.90 -22.54 16.48
CA VAL A 161 2.93 -22.69 17.56
C VAL A 161 1.50 -22.55 17.03
N GLY A 162 0.59 -23.36 17.56
CA GLY A 162 -0.85 -23.25 17.32
C GLY A 162 -1.61 -24.46 17.87
N ASP A 163 -2.92 -24.36 18.03
CA ASP A 163 -3.74 -25.51 18.42
C ASP A 163 -3.74 -26.58 17.32
N LEU A 164 -3.12 -27.72 17.60
CA LEU A 164 -2.96 -28.83 16.67
C LEU A 164 -3.84 -30.03 17.03
N ASN A 165 -4.58 -29.98 18.14
CA ASN A 165 -5.37 -31.10 18.64
C ASN A 165 -6.84 -30.77 18.96
N GLY A 166 -7.24 -29.51 18.77
CA GLY A 166 -8.60 -29.01 18.90
C GLY A 166 -9.04 -28.81 20.35
N ASP A 167 -8.11 -28.57 21.26
CA ASP A 167 -8.38 -28.29 22.67
C ASP A 167 -8.30 -26.81 23.05
N ASP A 168 -8.15 -25.93 22.06
CA ASP A 168 -8.04 -24.47 22.19
C ASP A 168 -6.79 -24.03 23.00
N ILE A 169 -5.76 -24.88 23.09
CA ILE A 169 -4.47 -24.58 23.74
C ILE A 169 -3.37 -24.69 22.70
N ASP A 170 -2.42 -23.76 22.72
CA ASP A 170 -1.35 -23.72 21.74
C ASP A 170 -0.34 -24.88 21.94
N ASP A 171 -0.12 -25.65 20.88
CA ASP A 171 0.85 -26.74 20.80
C ASP A 171 2.15 -26.28 20.12
N ILE A 172 3.24 -27.04 20.27
CA ILE A 172 4.56 -26.67 19.72
C ILE A 172 5.02 -27.73 18.72
N TYR A 173 5.28 -27.31 17.49
CA TYR A 173 5.99 -28.09 16.49
C TYR A 173 7.44 -27.62 16.35
N VAL A 174 8.40 -28.54 16.27
CA VAL A 174 9.83 -28.24 16.29
C VAL A 174 10.53 -28.85 15.08
N ALA A 175 11.17 -27.99 14.26
CA ALA A 175 12.00 -28.37 13.13
C ALA A 175 13.43 -28.69 13.59
N ASN A 176 13.87 -29.92 13.31
CA ASN A 176 15.16 -30.44 13.74
C ASN A 176 16.11 -30.69 12.57
N MET A 177 17.41 -30.46 12.80
CA MET A 177 18.50 -30.74 11.86
C MET A 177 19.32 -31.96 12.28
N ASP A 178 19.71 -32.82 11.32
CA ASP A 178 20.66 -33.91 11.55
C ASP A 178 21.99 -33.36 12.06
N SER A 179 22.30 -33.76 13.28
CA SER A 179 23.45 -33.36 14.05
C SER A 179 24.47 -34.50 14.24
N SER A 180 24.31 -35.60 13.50
CA SER A 180 25.20 -36.77 13.53
C SER A 180 26.66 -36.44 13.19
N GLY A 181 26.89 -35.42 12.36
CA GLY A 181 28.21 -34.87 12.07
C GLY A 181 28.90 -34.21 13.28
N PHE A 182 28.13 -33.83 14.30
CA PHE A 182 28.58 -33.22 15.55
C PHE A 182 28.57 -34.18 16.74
N GLY A 183 28.27 -35.47 16.50
CA GLY A 183 28.24 -36.51 17.54
C GLY A 183 26.98 -36.50 18.41
N LEU A 184 25.92 -35.83 17.95
CA LEU A 184 24.57 -35.90 18.50
C LEU A 184 23.77 -36.97 17.72
N GLU A 185 22.69 -37.50 18.30
CA GLU A 185 21.83 -38.46 17.60
C GLU A 185 20.95 -37.70 16.58
N ALA A 186 20.74 -38.29 15.40
CA ALA A 186 19.79 -37.73 14.45
C ALA A 186 18.38 -37.89 15.04
N GLU A 187 17.74 -36.75 15.30
CA GLU A 187 16.38 -36.72 15.82
C GLU A 187 15.41 -36.28 14.71
N GLN A 188 14.24 -36.88 14.71
CA GLN A 188 13.12 -36.41 13.90
C GLN A 188 12.61 -35.07 14.43
N ASN A 189 11.78 -34.39 13.64
CA ASN A 189 11.00 -33.26 14.15
C ASN A 189 10.11 -33.71 15.32
N LYS A 190 9.77 -32.77 16.20
CA LYS A 190 8.93 -33.03 17.38
C LYS A 190 7.60 -32.32 17.28
N LEU A 191 6.59 -32.96 17.88
CA LEU A 191 5.32 -32.32 18.21
C LEU A 191 5.08 -32.49 19.70
N TRP A 192 4.90 -31.38 20.39
CA TRP A 192 4.61 -31.31 21.82
C TRP A 192 3.21 -30.73 22.00
N LEU A 193 2.28 -31.56 22.46
CA LEU A 193 0.95 -31.10 22.82
C LEU A 193 0.98 -30.49 24.22
N SER A 194 0.44 -29.28 24.36
CA SER A 194 0.32 -28.61 25.64
C SER A 194 -0.78 -29.24 26.47
N ASN A 195 -0.58 -29.40 27.78
CA ASN A 195 -1.59 -29.96 28.68
C ASN A 195 -2.39 -28.87 29.43
N GLY A 196 -2.17 -27.58 29.12
CA GLY A 196 -2.82 -26.44 29.79
C GLY A 196 -2.34 -26.19 31.22
N ASP A 197 -1.17 -26.72 31.60
CA ASP A 197 -0.57 -26.50 32.92
C ASP A 197 0.94 -26.23 32.86
N GLY A 198 1.42 -25.83 31.67
CA GLY A 198 2.84 -25.63 31.37
C GLY A 198 3.63 -26.95 31.25
N THR A 199 2.95 -28.10 31.15
CA THR A 199 3.55 -29.39 30.82
C THR A 199 3.13 -29.87 29.44
N PHE A 200 3.95 -30.74 28.85
CA PHE A 200 3.81 -31.14 27.45
C PHE A 200 3.81 -32.66 27.27
N THR A 201 3.07 -33.13 26.27
CA THR A 201 2.99 -34.53 25.85
C THR A 201 3.56 -34.69 24.45
N ASN A 202 4.54 -35.59 24.25
CA ASN A 202 5.04 -35.89 22.91
C ASN A 202 3.95 -36.55 22.05
N ALA A 203 3.75 -36.02 20.85
CA ALA A 203 2.83 -36.54 19.82
C ALA A 203 3.49 -36.57 18.43
N ASP A 204 4.79 -36.87 18.37
CA ASP A 204 5.61 -36.98 17.17
C ASP A 204 4.87 -37.57 15.94
N ILE A 205 4.92 -36.85 14.81
CA ILE A 205 4.27 -37.26 13.56
C ILE A 205 4.99 -38.47 12.97
N THR A 206 4.24 -39.54 12.68
CA THR A 206 4.82 -40.77 12.13
C THR A 206 5.32 -40.56 10.71
N GLY A 207 6.63 -40.73 10.51
CA GLY A 207 7.27 -40.61 9.20
C GLY A 207 7.92 -39.25 8.93
N ASP A 208 7.83 -38.33 9.89
CA ASP A 208 8.42 -37.01 9.81
C ASP A 208 9.90 -36.98 10.25
N ALA A 209 10.69 -37.84 9.62
CA ALA A 209 12.11 -38.03 9.91
C ALA A 209 12.98 -37.37 8.84
N SER A 210 12.65 -36.13 8.44
CA SER A 210 13.51 -35.37 7.54
C SER A 210 14.93 -35.33 8.13
N ALA A 211 15.94 -35.51 7.27
CA ALA A 211 17.31 -35.43 7.74
C ALA A 211 17.65 -34.00 8.17
N ILE A 212 17.08 -32.98 7.52
CA ILE A 212 17.34 -31.58 7.85
C ILE A 212 16.07 -30.79 7.54
N SER A 213 15.36 -30.39 8.60
CA SER A 213 14.35 -29.35 8.59
C SER A 213 14.99 -28.05 9.04
N TYR A 214 14.62 -26.93 8.43
CA TYR A 214 15.11 -25.60 8.79
C TYR A 214 14.08 -24.81 9.56
N ASP A 215 12.81 -24.98 9.19
CA ASP A 215 11.72 -24.16 9.69
C ASP A 215 10.36 -24.84 9.51
N ALA A 216 9.33 -24.30 10.14
CA ALA A 216 7.96 -24.75 9.97
C ALA A 216 6.95 -23.62 10.20
N GLU A 217 5.82 -23.73 9.53
CA GLU A 217 4.70 -22.81 9.67
C GLU A 217 3.40 -23.57 9.93
N ILE A 218 2.48 -22.95 10.68
CA ILE A 218 1.19 -23.52 11.07
C ILE A 218 0.05 -22.62 10.59
N ALA A 219 -0.85 -23.20 9.79
CA ALA A 219 -2.06 -22.52 9.31
C ALA A 219 -3.05 -23.54 8.75
N ASP A 220 -4.33 -23.18 8.61
CA ASP A 220 -5.25 -23.96 7.76
C ASP A 220 -4.84 -23.79 6.29
N LEU A 221 -4.44 -24.91 5.67
CA LEU A 221 -3.97 -24.97 4.29
C LEU A 221 -4.92 -25.77 3.39
N ASN A 222 -6.03 -26.28 3.92
CA ASN A 222 -6.98 -27.11 3.17
C ASN A 222 -8.46 -26.71 3.31
N GLY A 223 -8.73 -25.65 4.08
CA GLY A 223 -10.05 -25.04 4.23
C GLY A 223 -10.99 -25.84 5.12
N ASP A 224 -10.46 -26.64 6.05
CA ASP A 224 -11.24 -27.43 7.01
C ASP A 224 -11.29 -26.83 8.42
N ASP A 225 -10.79 -25.61 8.58
CA ASP A 225 -10.70 -24.83 9.81
C ASP A 225 -9.75 -25.47 10.87
N TYR A 226 -8.89 -26.40 10.47
CA TYR A 226 -7.86 -26.98 11.34
C TYR A 226 -6.45 -26.59 10.89
N ASN A 227 -5.61 -26.32 11.87
CA ASN A 227 -4.22 -25.98 11.63
C ASN A 227 -3.45 -27.19 11.06
N ASP A 228 -2.90 -27.01 9.86
CA ASP A 228 -1.96 -27.88 9.18
C ASP A 228 -0.52 -27.43 9.47
N ILE A 229 0.47 -28.24 9.05
CA ILE A 229 1.90 -27.92 9.24
C ILE A 229 2.63 -27.99 7.91
N TYR A 230 3.29 -26.90 7.53
CA TYR A 230 4.23 -26.87 6.42
C TYR A 230 5.68 -26.83 6.97
N VAL A 231 6.57 -27.65 6.40
CA VAL A 231 7.94 -27.83 6.92
C VAL A 231 8.96 -27.59 5.82
N SER A 232 9.79 -26.58 6.03
CA SER A 232 10.89 -26.20 5.15
C SER A 232 12.09 -27.12 5.37
N ASN A 233 12.50 -27.83 4.32
CA ASN A 233 13.50 -28.89 4.38
C ASN A 233 14.67 -28.65 3.42
N GLN A 234 15.79 -29.35 3.65
CA GLN A 234 16.90 -29.39 2.69
C GLN A 234 16.53 -30.07 1.36
N THR A 235 15.48 -30.90 1.38
CA THR A 235 15.04 -31.67 0.22
C THR A 235 13.54 -31.48 -0.01
N GLN A 236 12.74 -32.53 -0.05
CA GLN A 236 11.29 -32.41 -0.15
C GLN A 236 10.75 -31.69 1.09
N ASN A 237 10.09 -30.54 0.90
CA ASN A 237 9.31 -29.90 1.94
C ASN A 237 8.10 -30.76 2.28
N ASN A 238 7.73 -30.82 3.55
CA ASN A 238 6.58 -31.62 4.00
C ASN A 238 5.37 -30.72 4.19
N LEU A 239 4.21 -31.23 3.80
CA LEU A 239 2.91 -30.67 4.16
C LEU A 239 2.14 -31.75 4.92
N TRP A 240 1.78 -31.46 6.15
CA TRP A 240 1.05 -32.36 7.04
C TRP A 240 -0.35 -31.81 7.27
N ILE A 241 -1.34 -32.52 6.72
CA ILE A 241 -2.76 -32.18 6.87
C ILE A 241 -3.29 -32.78 8.16
N ASN A 242 -3.84 -31.95 9.04
CA ASN A 242 -4.41 -32.32 10.32
C ASN A 242 -5.87 -32.74 10.17
N ASP A 243 -6.38 -33.54 11.11
CA ASP A 243 -7.80 -33.88 11.20
C ASP A 243 -8.53 -33.18 12.37
N GLY A 244 -7.86 -32.20 12.97
CA GLY A 244 -8.34 -31.44 14.14
C GLY A 244 -8.26 -32.22 15.45
N ALA A 245 -7.67 -33.42 15.45
CA ALA A 245 -7.49 -34.24 16.65
C ALA A 245 -6.03 -34.68 16.82
N GLY A 246 -5.09 -33.95 16.20
CA GLY A 246 -3.66 -34.21 16.23
C GLY A 246 -3.22 -35.41 15.39
N ASN A 247 -4.01 -35.83 14.40
CA ASN A 247 -3.61 -36.89 13.46
C ASN A 247 -3.28 -36.30 12.09
N PHE A 248 -2.02 -36.50 11.67
CA PHE A 248 -1.50 -35.88 10.46
C PHE A 248 -1.36 -36.85 9.29
N THR A 249 -1.69 -36.36 8.09
CA THR A 249 -1.51 -37.06 6.82
C THR A 249 -0.62 -36.25 5.88
N ALA A 250 0.42 -36.88 5.32
CA ALA A 250 1.30 -36.20 4.36
C ALA A 250 0.57 -35.85 3.05
N ALA A 251 0.68 -34.59 2.63
CA ALA A 251 0.12 -34.04 1.38
C ALA A 251 1.14 -33.17 0.61
N ASN A 252 2.42 -33.52 0.68
CA ASN A 252 3.54 -32.75 0.10
C ASN A 252 3.27 -32.21 -1.33
N ILE A 253 3.63 -30.94 -1.54
CA ILE A 253 3.46 -30.25 -2.81
C ILE A 253 4.39 -30.84 -3.88
N THR A 254 3.82 -31.17 -5.05
CA THR A 254 4.59 -31.79 -6.14
C THR A 254 5.57 -30.79 -6.74
N GLY A 255 6.86 -31.11 -6.68
CA GLY A 255 7.93 -30.26 -7.22
C GLY A 255 8.57 -29.34 -6.19
N ASP A 256 8.05 -29.34 -4.96
CA ASP A 256 8.58 -28.55 -3.86
C ASP A 256 9.71 -29.29 -3.11
N ASN A 257 10.83 -29.48 -3.81
CA ASN A 257 11.94 -30.32 -3.34
C ASN A 257 13.29 -29.61 -3.36
N ASN A 258 13.25 -28.28 -3.26
CA ASN A 258 14.41 -27.44 -3.17
C ASN A 258 14.83 -27.26 -1.71
N ASN A 259 16.12 -27.00 -1.50
CA ASN A 259 16.65 -26.59 -0.20
C ASN A 259 16.00 -25.27 0.22
N THR A 260 15.12 -25.33 1.22
CA THR A 260 14.25 -24.22 1.68
C THR A 260 14.61 -23.91 3.14
N TYR A 261 15.01 -22.68 3.43
CA TYR A 261 15.49 -22.25 4.75
C TYR A 261 14.38 -21.74 5.67
N GLY A 262 13.27 -21.29 5.11
CA GLY A 262 12.12 -20.74 5.82
C GLY A 262 10.94 -20.62 4.86
N SER A 263 9.79 -20.21 5.38
CA SER A 263 8.58 -20.03 4.59
C SER A 263 7.63 -19.08 5.27
N GLU A 264 6.89 -18.31 4.47
CA GLU A 264 5.79 -17.49 4.98
C GLU A 264 4.45 -18.01 4.49
N ILE A 265 3.43 -17.90 5.34
CA ILE A 265 2.03 -18.23 4.99
C ILE A 265 1.17 -16.97 5.04
N TYR A 266 0.52 -16.66 3.93
CA TYR A 266 -0.38 -15.50 3.83
C TYR A 266 -1.36 -15.68 2.66
N ASP A 267 -2.55 -15.09 2.72
CA ASP A 267 -3.48 -14.99 1.58
C ASP A 267 -2.96 -13.95 0.58
N VAL A 268 -2.11 -14.39 -0.36
CA VAL A 268 -1.36 -13.50 -1.25
C VAL A 268 -2.20 -13.05 -2.44
N ASP A 269 -3.36 -13.64 -2.75
CA ASP A 269 -4.20 -13.15 -3.84
C ASP A 269 -5.59 -12.62 -3.43
N GLY A 270 -5.88 -12.66 -2.13
CA GLY A 270 -7.06 -12.09 -1.50
C GLY A 270 -8.31 -12.93 -1.73
N ASP A 271 -8.17 -14.22 -2.01
CA ASP A 271 -9.28 -15.14 -2.23
C ASP A 271 -9.82 -15.79 -0.95
N GLY A 272 -9.11 -15.60 0.16
CA GLY A 272 -9.44 -16.09 1.50
C GLY A 272 -8.74 -17.38 1.89
N ASP A 273 -7.89 -17.93 1.02
CA ASP A 273 -7.14 -19.16 1.26
C ASP A 273 -5.64 -18.85 1.49
N ASN A 274 -5.02 -19.53 2.45
CA ASN A 274 -3.61 -19.30 2.76
C ASN A 274 -2.68 -19.89 1.67
N ASP A 275 -1.77 -19.06 1.15
CA ASP A 275 -0.70 -19.42 0.23
C ASP A 275 0.63 -19.64 0.95
N ILE A 276 1.60 -20.25 0.28
CA ILE A 276 2.93 -20.54 0.86
C ILE A 276 4.03 -19.90 0.01
N TYR A 277 4.84 -19.03 0.63
CA TYR A 277 6.03 -18.48 0.01
C TYR A 277 7.30 -19.17 0.55
N SER A 278 7.95 -20.00 -0.29
CA SER A 278 9.13 -20.76 0.11
C SER A 278 10.45 -19.99 -0.11
N LEU A 279 11.24 -19.84 0.96
CA LEU A 279 12.52 -19.13 0.97
C LEU A 279 13.67 -20.10 0.66
N ARG A 280 14.21 -20.04 -0.56
CA ARG A 280 15.06 -21.12 -1.11
C ARG A 280 16.53 -20.73 -1.19
N SER A 281 17.39 -21.76 -1.25
CA SER A 281 18.75 -21.62 -1.76
C SER A 281 18.73 -21.52 -3.29
N GLY A 282 18.27 -20.38 -3.81
CA GLY A 282 18.02 -20.16 -5.23
C GLY A 282 16.81 -19.28 -5.45
N GLN A 283 16.11 -19.44 -6.57
CA GLN A 283 14.86 -18.71 -6.80
C GLN A 283 13.81 -19.14 -5.76
N ASN A 284 13.23 -18.18 -5.05
CA ASN A 284 12.05 -18.38 -4.20
C ASN A 284 10.84 -18.76 -5.06
N VAL A 285 9.83 -19.37 -4.43
CA VAL A 285 8.60 -19.76 -5.12
C VAL A 285 7.41 -19.48 -4.23
N LEU A 286 6.42 -18.79 -4.80
CA LEU A 286 5.08 -18.67 -4.24
C LEU A 286 4.23 -19.84 -4.73
N TRP A 287 3.57 -20.53 -3.81
CA TRP A 287 2.61 -21.59 -4.06
C TRP A 287 1.21 -21.07 -3.77
N ILE A 288 0.41 -20.86 -4.83
CA ILE A 288 -0.97 -20.43 -4.72
C ILE A 288 -1.86 -21.63 -4.40
N ASN A 289 -2.61 -21.54 -3.32
CA ASN A 289 -3.59 -22.54 -2.88
C ASN A 289 -4.92 -22.37 -3.62
N ASP A 290 -5.75 -23.41 -3.63
CA ASP A 290 -7.11 -23.36 -4.20
C ASP A 290 -8.21 -23.55 -3.13
N GLY A 291 -7.84 -23.36 -1.87
CA GLY A 291 -8.70 -23.58 -0.69
C GLY A 291 -9.00 -25.03 -0.37
N ALA A 292 -8.41 -25.99 -1.10
CA ALA A 292 -8.58 -27.42 -0.85
C ALA A 292 -7.23 -28.14 -0.73
N GLY A 293 -6.15 -27.39 -0.47
CA GLY A 293 -4.80 -27.90 -0.32
C GLY A 293 -4.14 -28.31 -1.65
N ASN A 294 -4.61 -27.79 -2.80
CA ASN A 294 -3.94 -28.01 -4.08
C ASN A 294 -3.16 -26.76 -4.50
N PHE A 295 -1.84 -26.89 -4.56
CA PHE A 295 -0.95 -25.77 -4.80
C PHE A 295 -0.45 -25.68 -6.25
N THR A 296 -0.40 -24.45 -6.78
CA THR A 296 0.19 -24.12 -8.07
C THR A 296 1.29 -23.08 -7.91
N SER A 297 2.48 -23.33 -8.46
CA SER A 297 3.57 -22.36 -8.41
C SER A 297 3.26 -21.10 -9.21
N SER A 298 3.48 -19.94 -8.62
CA SER A 298 3.43 -18.63 -9.26
C SER A 298 4.84 -18.05 -9.43
N THR A 299 5.00 -17.17 -10.41
CA THR A 299 6.22 -16.39 -10.62
C THR A 299 6.18 -15.03 -9.91
N THR A 300 5.09 -14.74 -9.19
CA THR A 300 4.97 -13.56 -8.33
C THR A 300 6.03 -13.63 -7.21
N PHE A 301 6.63 -12.48 -6.89
CA PHE A 301 7.70 -12.36 -5.90
C PHE A 301 8.94 -13.24 -6.13
N GLU A 302 9.18 -13.75 -7.33
CA GLU A 302 10.33 -14.62 -7.62
C GLU A 302 11.64 -14.03 -7.05
N GLY A 303 11.90 -12.75 -7.34
CA GLY A 303 13.04 -12.03 -6.81
C GLY A 303 14.38 -12.47 -7.35
N LEU A 304 15.41 -12.39 -6.51
CA LEU A 304 16.77 -12.78 -6.86
C LEU A 304 16.94 -14.30 -6.71
N SER A 305 17.66 -14.93 -7.63
CA SER A 305 18.03 -16.35 -7.51
C SER A 305 19.24 -16.52 -6.58
N VAL A 306 19.08 -16.18 -5.31
CA VAL A 306 20.10 -16.27 -4.25
C VAL A 306 19.50 -16.88 -2.99
N THR A 307 20.34 -17.24 -2.01
CA THR A 307 19.79 -17.73 -0.74
C THR A 307 19.01 -16.62 -0.04
N THR A 308 17.73 -16.86 0.21
CA THR A 308 16.90 -16.08 1.13
C THR A 308 16.91 -16.79 2.48
N TYR A 309 17.11 -16.03 3.55
CA TYR A 309 17.13 -16.59 4.91
C TYR A 309 15.84 -16.34 5.67
N ASP A 310 15.13 -15.29 5.29
CA ASP A 310 13.96 -14.84 6.03
C ASP A 310 13.10 -13.91 5.17
N ALA A 311 11.82 -13.80 5.48
CA ALA A 311 10.89 -12.89 4.88
C ALA A 311 9.75 -12.59 5.86
N ASP A 312 8.97 -11.56 5.60
CA ASP A 312 7.76 -11.32 6.39
C ASP A 312 6.73 -10.53 5.58
N PHE A 313 5.45 -10.74 5.89
CA PHE A 313 4.31 -10.07 5.29
C PHE A 313 3.72 -9.01 6.24
N GLY A 314 3.60 -7.78 5.77
CA GLY A 314 2.89 -6.72 6.49
C GLY A 314 2.54 -5.55 5.58
N ASP A 315 1.46 -4.82 5.89
CA ASP A 315 1.02 -3.68 5.07
C ASP A 315 2.00 -2.50 5.24
N LEU A 316 2.89 -2.30 4.26
CA LEU A 316 3.94 -1.28 4.29
C LEU A 316 3.55 -0.02 3.50
N ASN A 317 2.41 -0.02 2.81
CA ASN A 317 1.98 1.12 2.01
C ASN A 317 0.60 1.68 2.42
N GLY A 318 -0.04 1.07 3.43
CA GLY A 318 -1.29 1.51 4.03
C GLY A 318 -2.52 1.26 3.16
N ASP A 319 -2.43 0.36 2.16
CA ASP A 319 -3.57 0.02 1.29
C ASP A 319 -4.48 -1.07 1.85
N GLY A 320 -4.13 -1.63 3.01
CA GLY A 320 -4.87 -2.67 3.72
C GLY A 320 -4.52 -4.08 3.30
N TYR A 321 -3.46 -4.27 2.51
CA TYR A 321 -2.97 -5.57 2.08
C TYR A 321 -1.51 -5.76 2.44
N ALA A 322 -1.11 -6.99 2.77
CA ALA A 322 0.27 -7.23 3.15
C ALA A 322 1.21 -7.11 1.95
N ASP A 323 2.28 -6.35 2.18
CA ASP A 323 3.48 -6.31 1.36
C ASP A 323 4.48 -7.34 1.85
N LEU A 324 5.47 -7.68 1.03
CA LEU A 324 6.47 -8.70 1.38
C LEU A 324 7.86 -8.08 1.47
N TYR A 325 8.52 -8.24 2.61
CA TYR A 325 9.95 -7.97 2.75
C TYR A 325 10.74 -9.28 2.65
N VAL A 326 11.81 -9.29 1.85
CA VAL A 326 12.65 -10.48 1.64
C VAL A 326 14.10 -10.19 2.06
N ALA A 327 14.58 -10.90 3.08
CA ALA A 327 15.94 -10.78 3.60
C ALA A 327 16.90 -11.76 2.90
N ASN A 328 17.75 -11.21 2.03
CA ASN A 328 18.65 -11.98 1.19
C ASN A 328 20.05 -12.15 1.78
N GLY A 329 20.63 -13.31 1.54
CA GLY A 329 22.01 -13.63 1.89
C GLY A 329 23.05 -13.11 0.90
N ALA A 330 24.29 -13.57 1.07
CA ALA A 330 25.39 -13.40 0.12
C ALA A 330 25.79 -11.96 -0.24
N SER A 331 25.49 -10.99 0.63
CA SER A 331 25.73 -9.55 0.39
C SER A 331 24.90 -8.96 -0.76
N GLU A 332 23.80 -9.61 -1.11
CA GLU A 332 22.82 -9.07 -2.04
C GLU A 332 21.83 -8.14 -1.32
N GLN A 333 21.07 -7.38 -2.10
CA GLN A 333 20.08 -6.47 -1.55
C GLN A 333 18.85 -7.23 -1.07
N ASN A 334 18.33 -6.84 0.09
CA ASN A 334 16.96 -7.18 0.51
C ASN A 334 15.97 -6.50 -0.46
N ILE A 335 14.79 -7.09 -0.61
CA ILE A 335 13.78 -6.64 -1.57
C ILE A 335 12.47 -6.40 -0.82
N ILE A 336 11.80 -5.30 -1.14
CA ILE A 336 10.41 -5.04 -0.75
C ILE A 336 9.54 -5.22 -1.98
N TYR A 337 8.48 -5.99 -1.85
CA TYR A 337 7.40 -6.09 -2.82
C TYR A 337 6.18 -5.37 -2.26
N LEU A 338 5.94 -4.15 -2.78
CA LEU A 338 4.69 -3.46 -2.53
C LEU A 338 3.61 -4.09 -3.40
N THR A 339 2.75 -4.86 -2.76
CA THR A 339 1.51 -5.35 -3.35
C THR A 339 0.55 -4.19 -3.50
N ARG A 340 -0.32 -4.29 -4.48
CA ARG A 340 -1.39 -3.31 -4.69
C ARG A 340 -2.62 -4.07 -5.07
N PHE A 341 -3.36 -4.52 -4.08
CA PHE A 341 -4.66 -5.12 -4.35
C PHE A 341 -5.67 -4.00 -4.47
N VAL A 342 -6.28 -3.95 -5.63
CA VAL A 342 -7.49 -3.17 -5.76
C VAL A 342 -8.64 -4.12 -5.50
N THR A 343 -9.13 -4.16 -4.25
CA THR A 343 -10.45 -4.72 -3.97
C THR A 343 -11.41 -4.14 -5.00
N ALA A 344 -12.36 -4.94 -5.51
CA ALA A 344 -13.42 -4.43 -6.37
C ALA A 344 -14.15 -3.25 -5.69
N GLY A 345 -13.67 -2.04 -5.98
CA GLY A 345 -13.84 -0.87 -5.12
C GLY A 345 -12.97 0.24 -5.68
N SER A 346 -13.52 1.45 -5.76
CA SER A 346 -12.92 2.52 -6.56
C SER A 346 -11.54 2.94 -6.06
N ILE A 347 -10.54 3.08 -6.95
CA ILE A 347 -9.33 3.87 -6.64
C ILE A 347 -9.79 5.32 -6.35
N GLN A 348 -9.64 5.78 -5.12
CA GLN A 348 -9.76 7.19 -4.78
C GLN A 348 -8.49 7.94 -5.25
N PRO A 349 -8.61 9.21 -5.68
CA PRO A 349 -7.69 9.80 -6.64
C PRO A 349 -6.26 10.00 -6.10
N THR A 350 -5.27 9.50 -6.83
CA THR A 350 -3.90 10.01 -6.82
C THR A 350 -3.91 11.43 -7.38
N THR A 351 -3.61 12.39 -6.50
CA THR A 351 -3.12 13.76 -6.77
C THR A 351 -3.42 14.28 -8.18
N GLY A 352 -4.55 14.99 -8.32
CA GLY A 352 -4.99 15.52 -9.60
C GLY A 352 -3.95 16.44 -10.26
N ALA A 353 -3.63 16.13 -11.51
CA ALA A 353 -2.80 16.99 -12.32
C ALA A 353 -3.58 18.28 -12.66
N VAL A 354 -2.94 19.43 -12.42
CA VAL A 354 -3.48 20.75 -12.75
C VAL A 354 -3.26 21.01 -14.24
N PHE A 355 -4.32 21.18 -15.00
CA PHE A 355 -4.27 21.44 -16.44
C PHE A 355 -4.81 22.85 -16.77
N ASP A 356 -4.05 23.62 -17.57
CA ASP A 356 -4.39 24.98 -18.02
C ASP A 356 -5.03 25.01 -19.44
N THR A 357 -5.33 23.83 -20.00
CA THR A 357 -5.97 23.65 -21.33
C THR A 357 -6.92 22.45 -21.35
N SER A 358 -7.70 22.30 -22.44
CA SER A 358 -8.58 21.14 -22.66
C SER A 358 -7.77 19.84 -22.72
N LEU A 359 -8.36 18.71 -22.29
CA LEU A 359 -7.70 17.41 -22.37
C LEU A 359 -7.65 16.86 -23.80
N ALA A 360 -6.57 16.17 -24.13
CA ALA A 360 -6.32 15.57 -25.44
C ALA A 360 -6.40 14.05 -25.45
N SER A 361 -6.04 13.39 -24.36
CA SER A 361 -6.16 11.94 -24.26
C SER A 361 -6.28 11.46 -22.82
N PHE A 362 -6.89 10.28 -22.69
CA PHE A 362 -6.96 9.47 -21.50
C PHE A 362 -6.68 8.03 -21.91
N THR A 363 -5.53 7.48 -21.54
CA THR A 363 -5.17 6.11 -21.89
C THR A 363 -4.81 5.34 -20.64
N SER A 364 -5.22 4.08 -20.58
CA SER A 364 -4.78 3.16 -19.54
C SER A 364 -3.92 2.05 -20.13
N THR A 365 -2.92 1.63 -19.36
CA THR A 365 -2.14 0.42 -19.61
C THR A 365 -2.54 -0.58 -18.54
N LEU A 366 -2.94 -1.78 -18.96
CA LEU A 366 -3.26 -2.89 -18.06
C LEU A 366 -2.11 -3.88 -18.09
N GLY A 367 -1.85 -4.53 -16.96
CA GLY A 367 -0.78 -5.50 -16.82
C GLY A 367 -0.95 -6.67 -17.78
N SER A 368 0.16 -7.30 -18.15
CA SER A 368 0.16 -8.43 -19.10
C SER A 368 -0.66 -9.63 -18.63
N ASN A 369 -0.92 -9.72 -17.33
CA ASN A 369 -1.66 -10.79 -16.68
C ASN A 369 -3.10 -10.38 -16.29
N ASN A 370 -3.55 -9.17 -16.65
CA ASN A 370 -4.88 -8.68 -16.32
C ASN A 370 -5.98 -9.49 -17.02
N GLN A 371 -6.78 -10.23 -16.25
CA GLN A 371 -7.89 -11.04 -16.76
C GLN A 371 -9.28 -10.50 -16.37
N GLY A 372 -9.35 -9.47 -15.53
CA GLY A 372 -10.58 -8.74 -15.23
C GLY A 372 -10.81 -7.47 -16.07
N THR A 373 -11.86 -6.73 -15.73
CA THR A 373 -12.24 -5.51 -16.45
C THR A 373 -11.95 -4.26 -15.62
N VAL A 374 -11.28 -3.27 -16.23
CA VAL A 374 -11.09 -1.94 -15.63
C VAL A 374 -11.92 -0.90 -16.38
N THR A 375 -12.77 -0.19 -15.64
CA THR A 375 -13.60 0.91 -16.15
C THR A 375 -13.43 2.15 -15.28
N TYR A 376 -13.86 3.32 -15.75
CA TYR A 376 -13.54 4.58 -15.09
C TYR A 376 -14.73 5.51 -15.01
N GLN A 377 -14.69 6.41 -14.03
CA GLN A 377 -15.39 7.68 -14.06
C GLN A 377 -14.36 8.81 -14.03
N VAL A 378 -14.71 9.93 -14.64
CA VAL A 378 -13.85 11.11 -14.73
C VAL A 378 -14.57 12.30 -14.15
N SER A 379 -13.80 13.21 -13.55
CA SER A 379 -14.31 14.50 -13.15
C SER A 379 -13.44 15.61 -13.75
N PRO A 380 -14.04 16.57 -14.46
CA PRO A 380 -13.37 17.79 -14.89
C PRO A 380 -13.07 18.77 -13.73
N ASP A 381 -13.40 18.38 -12.49
CA ASP A 381 -13.13 19.10 -11.26
C ASP A 381 -12.36 18.22 -10.24
N ASP A 382 -12.21 18.71 -9.01
CA ASP A 382 -11.54 18.06 -7.87
C ASP A 382 -12.33 16.87 -7.27
N GLY A 383 -13.12 16.18 -8.08
CA GLY A 383 -13.89 14.99 -7.68
C GLY A 383 -15.25 15.31 -7.05
N THR A 384 -15.74 16.54 -7.22
CA THR A 384 -17.07 16.97 -6.76
C THR A 384 -18.20 16.52 -7.69
N THR A 385 -17.94 16.41 -9.00
CA THR A 385 -18.93 15.95 -9.98
C THR A 385 -18.37 14.85 -10.89
N TRP A 386 -18.90 13.64 -10.77
CA TRP A 386 -18.43 12.49 -11.56
C TRP A 386 -19.22 12.31 -12.85
N TYR A 387 -18.51 11.94 -13.91
CA TYR A 387 -19.06 11.71 -15.24
C TYR A 387 -18.64 10.34 -15.80
N TYR A 388 -19.55 9.77 -16.58
CA TYR A 388 -19.28 8.64 -17.47
C TYR A 388 -19.88 8.90 -18.84
N TRP A 389 -19.39 8.19 -19.86
CA TRP A 389 -19.91 8.25 -21.21
C TRP A 389 -21.09 7.29 -21.38
N ASN A 390 -22.28 7.84 -21.58
CA ASN A 390 -23.51 7.07 -21.78
C ASN A 390 -24.12 7.34 -23.16
N THR A 391 -24.04 6.37 -24.07
CA THR A 391 -24.77 6.38 -25.36
C THR A 391 -24.72 7.70 -26.16
N GLY A 392 -23.56 8.36 -26.19
CA GLY A 392 -23.35 9.56 -27.03
C GLY A 392 -23.26 10.89 -26.26
N ALA A 393 -23.31 10.87 -24.93
CA ALA A 393 -23.12 12.07 -24.12
C ALA A 393 -22.44 11.77 -22.77
N TRP A 394 -21.74 12.78 -22.24
CA TRP A 394 -21.28 12.80 -20.86
C TRP A 394 -22.47 12.92 -19.91
N THR A 395 -22.59 11.98 -18.99
CA THR A 395 -23.69 11.91 -18.01
C THR A 395 -23.11 11.96 -16.60
N THR A 396 -23.70 12.78 -15.74
CA THR A 396 -23.31 12.86 -14.33
C THR A 396 -23.78 11.63 -13.57
N THR A 397 -23.00 11.22 -12.57
CA THR A 397 -23.29 10.06 -11.73
C THR A 397 -22.92 10.33 -10.28
N THR A 398 -23.66 9.72 -9.36
CA THR A 398 -23.31 9.61 -7.94
C THR A 398 -23.00 8.16 -7.54
N ALA A 399 -23.05 7.22 -8.49
CA ALA A 399 -22.86 5.81 -8.24
C ALA A 399 -21.39 5.51 -7.94
N THR A 400 -21.15 4.77 -6.86
CA THR A 400 -19.82 4.36 -6.40
C THR A 400 -19.60 2.85 -6.53
N ASP A 401 -20.56 2.12 -7.10
CA ASP A 401 -20.58 0.66 -7.20
C ASP A 401 -20.10 0.12 -8.57
N GLY A 402 -19.59 0.98 -9.43
CA GLY A 402 -19.12 0.60 -10.77
C GLY A 402 -20.22 0.37 -11.81
N SER A 403 -21.48 0.62 -11.49
CA SER A 403 -22.60 0.44 -12.44
C SER A 403 -22.69 1.50 -13.54
N GLU A 404 -22.11 2.68 -13.31
CA GLU A 404 -22.16 3.84 -14.21
C GLU A 404 -20.74 4.30 -14.59
N THR A 405 -20.05 3.50 -15.40
CA THR A 405 -18.64 3.69 -15.74
C THR A 405 -18.40 3.67 -17.26
N SER A 406 -17.17 3.93 -17.69
CA SER A 406 -16.77 3.90 -19.09
C SER A 406 -15.39 3.29 -19.26
N SER A 407 -15.16 2.56 -20.35
CA SER A 407 -13.82 2.10 -20.70
C SER A 407 -12.89 3.27 -21.00
N ALA A 408 -11.58 3.09 -20.79
CA ALA A 408 -10.58 4.08 -21.18
C ALA A 408 -10.70 4.47 -22.66
N THR A 409 -11.02 3.52 -23.54
CA THR A 409 -11.26 3.78 -24.97
C THR A 409 -12.42 4.75 -25.21
N ASN A 410 -13.54 4.57 -24.50
CA ASN A 410 -14.70 5.45 -24.63
C ASN A 410 -14.39 6.85 -24.10
N ILE A 411 -13.70 6.94 -22.97
CA ILE A 411 -13.26 8.23 -22.42
C ILE A 411 -12.32 8.91 -23.41
N ASN A 412 -11.24 8.26 -23.82
CA ASN A 412 -10.26 8.81 -24.76
C ASN A 412 -10.89 9.36 -26.04
N THR A 413 -11.89 8.66 -26.56
CA THR A 413 -12.59 9.04 -27.81
C THR A 413 -13.40 10.32 -27.65
N ASN A 414 -13.94 10.59 -26.45
CA ASN A 414 -14.90 11.67 -26.22
C ASN A 414 -14.41 12.73 -25.21
N ILE A 415 -13.19 12.61 -24.70
CA ILE A 415 -12.65 13.50 -23.65
C ILE A 415 -12.45 14.94 -24.12
N ALA A 416 -12.30 15.15 -25.44
CA ALA A 416 -12.26 16.49 -26.03
C ALA A 416 -13.61 17.23 -25.92
N ASP A 417 -14.72 16.50 -25.78
CA ASP A 417 -16.07 17.04 -25.60
C ASP A 417 -16.45 17.17 -24.12
N LEU A 418 -15.58 16.71 -23.21
CA LEU A 418 -15.76 16.91 -21.77
C LEU A 418 -15.30 18.33 -21.42
N ASP A 419 -16.22 19.14 -20.91
CA ASP A 419 -15.92 20.51 -20.52
C ASP A 419 -15.01 20.51 -19.29
N THR A 420 -13.71 20.63 -19.53
CA THR A 420 -12.72 20.81 -18.48
C THR A 420 -12.62 22.30 -18.23
N ASP A 421 -13.33 22.78 -17.22
CA ASP A 421 -13.40 24.18 -16.76
C ASP A 421 -12.04 24.78 -16.33
N GLY A 422 -10.90 24.19 -16.73
CA GLY A 422 -9.54 24.53 -16.34
C GLY A 422 -9.32 24.36 -14.84
N GLY A 423 -8.45 23.44 -14.45
CA GLY A 423 -8.26 23.10 -13.05
C GLY A 423 -7.70 21.70 -12.88
N THR A 424 -8.06 21.09 -11.75
CA THR A 424 -7.73 19.70 -11.42
C THR A 424 -8.64 18.77 -12.21
N PHE A 425 -8.06 17.85 -12.97
CA PHE A 425 -8.80 16.71 -13.51
C PHE A 425 -8.59 15.52 -12.60
N THR A 426 -9.67 14.89 -12.17
CA THR A 426 -9.63 13.68 -11.35
C THR A 426 -10.29 12.52 -12.07
N TRP A 427 -9.87 11.31 -11.73
CA TRP A 427 -10.44 10.08 -12.27
C TRP A 427 -10.47 9.04 -11.16
N ARG A 428 -11.35 8.06 -11.31
CA ARG A 428 -11.39 6.87 -10.48
C ARG A 428 -11.62 5.65 -11.34
N ALA A 429 -10.96 4.56 -11.01
CA ALA A 429 -11.08 3.28 -11.71
C ALA A 429 -11.94 2.31 -10.89
N TYR A 430 -12.60 1.41 -11.58
CA TYR A 430 -13.47 0.36 -11.07
C TYR A 430 -13.04 -0.96 -11.67
N PHE A 431 -12.89 -1.94 -10.79
CA PHE A 431 -12.30 -3.24 -11.07
C PHE A 431 -13.41 -4.28 -10.95
N ALA A 432 -13.56 -5.14 -11.96
CA ALA A 432 -14.51 -6.24 -11.96
C ALA A 432 -13.77 -7.54 -12.26
N SER A 433 -13.62 -8.38 -11.24
CA SER A 433 -13.04 -9.73 -11.30
C SER A 433 -14.12 -10.79 -11.05
N ASP A 434 -13.83 -12.04 -11.43
CA ASP A 434 -14.57 -13.22 -11.01
C ASP A 434 -13.96 -13.92 -9.80
N ASN A 435 -13.00 -13.25 -9.12
CA ASN A 435 -12.23 -13.72 -7.97
C ASN A 435 -11.41 -14.99 -8.26
N THR A 436 -11.07 -15.24 -9.54
CA THR A 436 -10.18 -16.36 -9.88
C THR A 436 -8.90 -15.90 -10.56
N GLN A 437 -8.75 -14.59 -10.79
CA GLN A 437 -7.62 -14.03 -11.54
C GLN A 437 -7.32 -12.57 -11.12
N PRO A 438 -6.05 -12.14 -11.23
CA PRO A 438 -5.63 -10.79 -10.86
C PRO A 438 -6.13 -9.72 -11.85
N ILE A 439 -6.35 -8.51 -11.32
CA ILE A 439 -6.61 -7.29 -12.09
C ILE A 439 -5.47 -6.31 -11.81
N GLU A 440 -4.77 -5.90 -12.87
CA GLU A 440 -3.59 -5.04 -12.75
C GLU A 440 -3.75 -3.81 -13.65
N LEU A 441 -3.73 -2.63 -13.03
CA LEU A 441 -3.72 -1.34 -13.72
C LEU A 441 -2.32 -0.71 -13.59
N ASP A 442 -1.47 -0.93 -14.58
CA ASP A 442 -0.09 -0.41 -14.59
C ASP A 442 -0.03 1.12 -14.55
N SER A 443 -0.85 1.78 -15.37
CA SER A 443 -0.83 3.25 -15.46
C SER A 443 -2.08 3.83 -16.11
N VAL A 444 -2.39 5.07 -15.72
CA VAL A 444 -3.30 5.96 -16.44
C VAL A 444 -2.50 7.19 -16.88
N SER A 445 -2.49 7.46 -18.18
CA SER A 445 -1.82 8.60 -18.79
C SER A 445 -2.87 9.57 -19.33
N ILE A 446 -2.73 10.84 -18.94
CA ILE A 446 -3.60 11.93 -19.35
C ILE A 446 -2.72 13.00 -19.97
N THR A 447 -3.11 13.50 -21.15
CA THR A 447 -2.37 14.58 -21.81
C THR A 447 -3.29 15.77 -22.10
N ALA A 448 -2.72 16.96 -21.99
CA ALA A 448 -3.39 18.20 -22.34
C ALA A 448 -3.28 18.49 -23.84
N ALA A 449 -4.27 19.16 -24.42
CA ALA A 449 -4.24 19.65 -25.78
C ALA A 449 -3.17 20.73 -25.93
N ALA A 450 -2.42 20.65 -27.03
CA ALA A 450 -1.40 21.64 -27.36
C ALA A 450 -2.02 23.04 -27.45
N ALA A 451 -1.43 24.00 -26.73
CA ALA A 451 -1.83 25.40 -26.84
C ALA A 451 -1.71 25.86 -28.30
N VAL A 452 -2.81 26.34 -28.87
CA VAL A 452 -2.82 26.93 -30.22
C VAL A 452 -1.89 28.15 -30.20
N PRO A 453 -0.82 28.22 -31.03
CA PRO A 453 0.04 29.38 -31.05
C PRO A 453 -0.73 30.61 -31.52
N VAL A 454 -0.70 31.68 -30.72
CA VAL A 454 -1.27 32.98 -31.09
C VAL A 454 -0.46 33.54 -32.27
N ALA A 455 -1.14 33.86 -33.38
CA ALA A 455 -0.53 34.62 -34.46
C ALA A 455 -0.17 36.02 -33.94
N SER A 456 1.13 36.34 -33.92
CA SER A 456 1.59 37.68 -33.58
C SER A 456 1.22 38.65 -34.70
N GLU A 457 0.22 39.50 -34.48
CA GLU A 457 0.13 40.75 -35.24
C GLU A 457 0.97 41.82 -34.55
N THR A 458 1.92 42.34 -35.30
CA THR A 458 2.89 43.35 -34.92
C THR A 458 2.24 44.70 -34.63
N GLY A 459 2.41 45.23 -33.42
CA GLY A 459 2.05 46.62 -33.10
C GLY A 459 2.28 47.05 -31.65
N SER A 460 3.41 47.71 -31.39
CA SER A 460 3.77 48.53 -30.19
C SER A 460 2.61 49.46 -29.77
N SER A 461 2.34 49.85 -28.51
CA SER A 461 3.20 50.19 -27.36
C SER A 461 2.37 50.35 -26.08
N SER A 462 3.06 50.28 -24.94
CA SER A 462 2.65 50.66 -23.59
C SER A 462 2.01 52.05 -23.46
N GLY A 463 0.92 52.13 -22.68
CA GLY A 463 0.33 53.37 -22.19
C GLY A 463 -1.12 53.17 -21.75
N SER A 464 -1.38 53.11 -20.44
CA SER A 464 -2.73 53.09 -19.88
C SER A 464 -3.49 54.35 -20.33
N ARG A 465 -4.43 54.19 -21.27
CA ARG A 465 -5.35 55.23 -21.70
C ARG A 465 -6.72 54.93 -21.10
N ILE A 466 -7.27 55.89 -20.36
CA ILE A 466 -8.66 55.83 -19.89
C ILE A 466 -9.53 56.35 -21.04
N TYR A 467 -10.28 55.45 -21.68
CA TYR A 467 -11.24 55.81 -22.72
C TYR A 467 -12.50 56.41 -22.08
N THR A 468 -13.08 57.45 -22.69
CA THR A 468 -14.41 57.93 -22.29
C THR A 468 -15.50 56.94 -22.75
N PRO A 469 -16.68 56.92 -22.12
CA PRO A 469 -17.81 56.09 -22.57
C PRO A 469 -18.10 56.20 -24.08
N GLU A 470 -17.99 57.41 -24.63
CA GLU A 470 -18.19 57.71 -26.05
C GLU A 470 -17.09 57.11 -26.95
N GLU A 471 -15.84 57.10 -26.50
CA GLU A 471 -14.73 56.47 -27.24
C GLU A 471 -14.83 54.93 -27.23
N VAL A 472 -15.28 54.34 -26.11
CA VAL A 472 -15.52 52.90 -25.98
C VAL A 472 -16.67 52.45 -26.88
N ALA A 473 -17.78 53.20 -26.91
CA ALA A 473 -18.91 52.94 -27.79
C ALA A 473 -18.51 53.00 -29.27
N ALA A 474 -17.69 53.98 -29.66
CA ALA A 474 -17.17 54.12 -31.03
C ALA A 474 -16.23 52.96 -31.44
N LEU A 475 -15.37 52.49 -30.53
CA LEU A 475 -14.48 51.33 -30.75
C LEU A 475 -15.28 50.04 -31.01
N PHE A 476 -16.33 49.80 -30.23
CA PHE A 476 -17.19 48.63 -30.41
C PHE A 476 -18.11 48.74 -31.63
N ALA A 477 -18.56 49.95 -32.00
CA ALA A 477 -19.31 50.17 -33.25
C ALA A 477 -18.44 49.88 -34.50
N ALA A 478 -17.17 50.31 -34.49
CA ALA A 478 -16.24 50.06 -35.58
C ALA A 478 -15.90 48.56 -35.75
N ALA A 479 -15.79 47.80 -34.65
CA ALA A 479 -15.51 46.36 -34.67
C ALA A 479 -16.69 45.51 -35.21
N ARG A 480 -17.93 46.01 -35.12
CA ARG A 480 -19.13 45.35 -35.66
C ARG A 480 -19.36 45.59 -37.16
N GLY A 481 -18.61 46.49 -37.79
CA GLY A 481 -18.74 46.79 -39.22
C GLY A 481 -20.05 47.51 -39.61
N GLU A 482 -20.66 48.26 -38.70
CA GLU A 482 -21.94 48.93 -38.92
C GLU A 482 -21.76 50.45 -39.15
N ASP A 483 -22.35 50.97 -40.23
CA ASP A 483 -22.47 52.42 -40.51
C ASP A 483 -23.23 53.13 -39.38
N THR A 484 -22.78 54.34 -39.03
CA THR A 484 -23.16 55.17 -37.88
C THR A 484 -24.59 55.73 -37.88
N GLU A 485 -25.59 55.04 -38.44
CA GLU A 485 -26.99 55.52 -38.51
C GLU A 485 -28.05 54.47 -38.12
N ARG A 486 -27.86 53.77 -36.99
CA ARG A 486 -28.99 53.15 -36.28
C ARG A 486 -29.19 53.82 -34.93
N GLU A 487 -30.44 54.20 -34.66
CA GLU A 487 -30.89 54.65 -33.34
C GLU A 487 -30.38 53.69 -32.26
N GLU A 488 -29.68 54.24 -31.26
CA GLU A 488 -29.19 53.51 -30.10
C GLU A 488 -30.39 52.88 -29.37
N THR A 489 -30.67 51.61 -29.62
CA THR A 489 -31.46 50.80 -28.70
C THR A 489 -30.66 50.68 -27.40
N PRO A 490 -31.18 51.18 -26.26
CA PRO A 490 -30.47 51.06 -24.99
C PRO A 490 -30.32 49.58 -24.64
N CYS A 491 -29.14 49.23 -24.15
CA CYS A 491 -28.79 47.90 -23.70
C CYS A 491 -29.86 47.33 -22.75
N LEU A 492 -30.51 46.24 -23.15
CA LEU A 492 -31.49 45.54 -22.32
C LEU A 492 -30.84 44.61 -21.27
N LEU A 493 -29.53 44.38 -21.38
CA LEU A 493 -28.75 43.63 -20.38
C LEU A 493 -28.52 44.52 -19.15
N GLY A 494 -28.64 43.93 -17.95
CA GLY A 494 -28.37 44.62 -16.69
C GLY A 494 -26.94 45.18 -16.59
N ILE A 495 -26.74 46.07 -15.63
CA ILE A 495 -25.45 46.73 -15.36
C ILE A 495 -24.60 45.83 -14.45
N LEU A 496 -23.32 45.63 -14.82
CA LEU A 496 -22.35 44.98 -13.95
C LEU A 496 -21.99 45.93 -12.80
N THR A 497 -22.11 45.44 -11.56
CA THR A 497 -21.81 46.18 -10.31
C THR A 497 -20.75 45.51 -9.44
N GLN A 498 -20.50 44.22 -9.66
CA GLN A 498 -19.55 43.39 -8.90
C GLN A 498 -18.19 43.28 -9.61
N ASN A 499 -17.09 43.18 -8.85
CA ASN A 499 -15.79 42.84 -9.42
C ASN A 499 -15.78 41.33 -9.71
N LEU A 500 -15.22 40.88 -10.82
CA LEU A 500 -15.26 39.47 -11.22
C LEU A 500 -13.91 39.02 -11.74
N LYS A 501 -13.52 37.77 -11.45
CA LYS A 501 -12.30 37.14 -11.95
C LYS A 501 -12.44 35.64 -11.94
N ALA A 502 -11.99 34.95 -12.98
CA ALA A 502 -11.89 33.50 -12.94
C ALA A 502 -10.94 33.04 -11.81
N PRO A 503 -11.25 31.93 -11.11
CA PRO A 503 -12.53 31.21 -11.12
C PRO A 503 -13.58 31.94 -10.25
N SER A 504 -14.74 32.28 -10.82
CA SER A 504 -15.87 32.87 -10.09
C SER A 504 -17.17 32.15 -10.46
N ARG A 505 -18.03 31.85 -9.48
CA ARG A 505 -19.29 31.15 -9.68
C ARG A 505 -20.43 31.86 -8.97
N ASN A 506 -21.54 32.13 -9.67
CA ASN A 506 -22.75 32.67 -9.07
C ASN A 506 -23.21 31.81 -7.87
N GLY A 507 -23.42 32.44 -6.71
CA GLY A 507 -23.78 31.77 -5.45
C GLY A 507 -22.58 31.40 -4.56
N SER A 508 -21.34 31.47 -5.05
CA SER A 508 -20.14 31.11 -4.30
C SER A 508 -19.35 32.34 -3.85
N TYR A 509 -18.69 32.22 -2.70
CA TYR A 509 -17.76 33.24 -2.21
C TYR A 509 -16.46 33.24 -3.03
N ASN A 510 -15.96 34.40 -3.42
CA ASN A 510 -14.67 34.53 -4.10
C ASN A 510 -13.76 35.52 -3.35
N SER A 511 -12.57 35.06 -2.98
CA SER A 511 -11.58 35.79 -2.18
C SER A 511 -10.96 36.99 -2.90
N TYR A 512 -10.85 36.97 -4.23
CA TYR A 512 -10.37 38.08 -5.04
C TYR A 512 -11.39 39.22 -5.16
N THR A 513 -12.68 38.89 -5.06
CA THR A 513 -13.79 39.86 -5.21
C THR A 513 -14.39 40.29 -3.88
N GLY A 514 -14.07 39.58 -2.79
CA GLY A 514 -14.43 39.93 -1.42
C GLY A 514 -15.91 39.71 -1.06
N GLY A 515 -16.60 38.80 -1.76
CA GLY A 515 -18.01 38.53 -1.53
C GLY A 515 -18.58 37.36 -2.34
N ILE A 516 -19.87 37.09 -2.14
CA ILE A 516 -20.63 36.10 -2.91
C ILE A 516 -20.84 36.64 -4.33
N VAL A 517 -20.41 35.89 -5.33
CA VAL A 517 -20.56 36.24 -6.74
C VAL A 517 -22.02 36.10 -7.16
N THR A 518 -22.56 37.08 -7.88
CA THR A 518 -23.96 37.09 -8.35
C THR A 518 -24.13 37.60 -9.79
N GLN A 519 -23.04 37.92 -10.50
CA GLN A 519 -23.09 38.54 -11.84
C GLN A 519 -22.13 37.90 -12.86
N ALA A 520 -21.66 36.67 -12.62
CA ALA A 520 -20.79 35.95 -13.55
C ALA A 520 -21.48 35.67 -14.89
N ASP A 521 -22.76 35.28 -14.85
CA ASP A 521 -23.60 35.02 -16.02
C ASP A 521 -23.84 36.31 -16.82
N LEU A 522 -24.05 37.41 -16.11
CA LEU A 522 -24.22 38.73 -16.72
C LEU A 522 -22.94 39.17 -17.42
N LEU A 523 -21.76 38.87 -16.86
CA LEU A 523 -20.48 39.14 -17.52
C LEU A 523 -20.31 38.30 -18.79
N GLN A 524 -20.64 37.01 -18.75
CA GLN A 524 -20.64 36.15 -19.93
C GLN A 524 -21.58 36.71 -21.01
N GLN A 525 -22.80 37.13 -20.66
CA GLN A 525 -23.73 37.75 -21.62
C GLN A 525 -23.15 39.02 -22.26
N HIS A 526 -22.44 39.86 -21.49
CA HIS A 526 -21.78 41.04 -22.03
C HIS A 526 -20.63 40.70 -22.98
N LEU A 527 -19.79 39.72 -22.63
CA LEU A 527 -18.66 39.27 -23.45
C LEU A 527 -19.14 38.59 -24.74
N ASP A 528 -20.18 37.77 -24.66
CA ASP A 528 -20.78 37.09 -25.81
C ASP A 528 -21.41 38.09 -26.79
N ARG A 529 -22.21 39.03 -26.28
CA ARG A 529 -22.77 40.14 -27.08
C ARG A 529 -21.71 40.95 -27.82
N LEU A 530 -20.56 41.15 -27.20
CA LEU A 530 -19.43 41.90 -27.78
C LEU A 530 -18.55 41.03 -28.70
N GLY A 531 -18.88 39.75 -28.88
CA GLY A 531 -18.18 38.84 -29.77
C GLY A 531 -16.88 38.26 -29.18
N PHE A 532 -16.66 38.38 -27.87
CA PHE A 532 -15.45 37.86 -27.23
C PHE A 532 -15.52 36.36 -26.89
N ASN A 533 -16.69 35.72 -27.08
CA ASN A 533 -16.93 34.29 -26.91
C ASN A 533 -16.41 33.74 -25.57
N PRO A 534 -17.16 33.95 -24.47
CA PRO A 534 -16.75 33.56 -23.11
C PRO A 534 -17.02 32.08 -22.78
N GLY A 535 -17.55 31.30 -23.72
CA GLY A 535 -18.13 29.98 -23.44
C GLY A 535 -19.62 30.07 -23.10
N PRO A 536 -20.20 29.02 -22.49
CA PRO A 536 -21.62 29.00 -22.11
C PRO A 536 -21.96 30.13 -21.13
N ILE A 537 -23.22 30.59 -21.18
CA ILE A 537 -23.77 31.56 -20.23
C ILE A 537 -24.43 30.77 -19.09
N ASP A 538 -23.66 30.47 -18.05
CA ASP A 538 -24.05 29.57 -16.95
C ASP A 538 -23.75 30.14 -15.56
N GLY A 539 -23.08 31.29 -15.49
CA GLY A 539 -22.70 31.90 -14.22
C GLY A 539 -21.39 31.38 -13.64
N ILE A 540 -20.56 30.71 -14.44
CA ILE A 540 -19.29 30.10 -14.04
C ILE A 540 -18.17 30.64 -14.92
N LEU A 541 -17.28 31.46 -14.37
CA LEU A 541 -16.15 32.03 -15.09
C LEU A 541 -14.96 31.06 -15.11
N GLY A 542 -14.90 30.18 -16.11
CA GLY A 542 -13.74 29.32 -16.42
C GLY A 542 -12.71 29.96 -17.37
N PRO A 543 -11.74 29.20 -17.91
CA PRO A 543 -10.68 29.65 -18.81
C PRO A 543 -11.17 30.32 -20.08
N LEU A 544 -12.30 29.86 -20.65
CA LEU A 544 -12.89 30.52 -21.82
C LEU A 544 -13.37 31.92 -21.48
N SER A 545 -13.99 32.09 -20.31
CA SER A 545 -14.40 33.38 -19.78
C SER A 545 -13.20 34.24 -19.41
N ASP A 546 -12.16 33.69 -18.76
CA ASP A 546 -10.91 34.40 -18.46
C ASP A 546 -10.18 34.88 -19.72
N ALA A 547 -10.08 34.01 -20.73
CA ALA A 547 -9.51 34.34 -22.02
C ALA A 547 -10.34 35.40 -22.76
N ALA A 548 -11.67 35.34 -22.68
CA ALA A 548 -12.56 36.37 -23.23
C ALA A 548 -12.36 37.71 -22.52
N ILE A 549 -12.23 37.72 -21.18
CA ILE A 549 -11.92 38.92 -20.40
C ILE A 549 -10.57 39.49 -20.83
N LYS A 550 -9.52 38.66 -20.93
CA LYS A 550 -8.19 39.11 -21.36
C LYS A 550 -8.17 39.63 -22.80
N ARG A 551 -8.88 38.97 -23.74
CA ARG A 551 -9.07 39.46 -25.12
C ARG A 551 -9.73 40.83 -25.13
N MET A 552 -10.79 41.00 -24.34
CA MET A 552 -11.48 42.27 -24.21
C MET A 552 -10.62 43.34 -23.54
N GLN A 553 -9.90 43.02 -22.47
CA GLN A 553 -8.97 43.94 -21.80
C GLN A 553 -7.86 44.40 -22.76
N ASN A 554 -7.34 43.49 -23.57
CA ASN A 554 -6.34 43.77 -24.61
C ASN A 554 -6.94 44.65 -25.72
N PHE A 555 -8.16 44.34 -26.19
CA PHE A 555 -8.89 45.16 -27.16
C PHE A 555 -9.12 46.59 -26.65
N LEU A 556 -9.43 46.74 -25.36
CA LEU A 556 -9.62 48.02 -24.70
C LEU A 556 -8.30 48.71 -24.32
N GLY A 557 -7.13 48.11 -24.56
CA GLY A 557 -5.83 48.66 -24.17
C GLY A 557 -5.67 48.85 -22.65
N THR A 558 -6.37 48.03 -21.85
CA THR A 558 -6.32 48.03 -20.38
C THR A 558 -5.32 46.98 -19.86
N ILE A 559 -5.14 46.91 -18.54
CA ILE A 559 -4.32 45.87 -17.93
C ILE A 559 -4.95 44.50 -18.24
N VAL A 560 -4.16 43.60 -18.85
CA VAL A 560 -4.59 42.27 -19.26
C VAL A 560 -4.27 41.27 -18.14
N ASP A 561 -5.15 41.21 -17.15
CA ASP A 561 -4.96 40.43 -15.91
C ASP A 561 -6.13 39.50 -15.58
N GLY A 562 -7.16 39.43 -16.43
CA GLY A 562 -8.38 38.64 -16.23
C GLY A 562 -9.31 39.21 -15.16
N TYR A 563 -8.93 40.32 -14.51
CA TYR A 563 -9.69 40.93 -13.42
C TYR A 563 -10.64 42.02 -13.95
N VAL A 564 -11.94 41.75 -13.86
CA VAL A 564 -12.99 42.72 -14.17
C VAL A 564 -13.21 43.64 -12.98
N GLY A 565 -12.28 44.59 -12.81
CA GLY A 565 -12.36 45.65 -11.82
C GLY A 565 -13.23 46.83 -12.24
N PRO A 566 -13.27 47.91 -11.43
CA PRO A 566 -14.13 49.08 -11.68
C PRO A 566 -13.95 49.71 -13.06
N LEU A 567 -12.73 49.75 -13.61
CA LEU A 567 -12.45 50.33 -14.92
C LEU A 567 -12.98 49.47 -16.07
N THR A 568 -12.67 48.18 -16.04
CA THR A 568 -13.14 47.19 -17.02
C THR A 568 -14.67 47.09 -17.02
N ARG A 569 -15.26 47.13 -15.82
CA ARG A 569 -16.71 47.14 -15.64
C ARG A 569 -17.37 48.40 -16.18
N ALA A 570 -16.76 49.57 -15.93
CA ALA A 570 -17.26 50.83 -16.50
C ALA A 570 -17.21 50.81 -18.03
N ALA A 571 -16.16 50.26 -18.64
CA ALA A 571 -16.06 50.11 -20.09
C ALA A 571 -17.12 49.15 -20.66
N LEU A 572 -17.32 47.99 -20.03
CA LEU A 572 -18.38 47.05 -20.40
C LEU A 572 -19.78 47.68 -20.28
N ASN A 573 -20.06 48.38 -19.18
CA ASN A 573 -21.31 49.08 -18.97
C ASN A 573 -21.52 50.28 -19.90
N ALA A 574 -20.45 50.87 -20.44
CA ALA A 574 -20.50 51.96 -21.42
C ALA A 574 -20.52 51.49 -22.88
N SER A 575 -20.28 50.19 -23.12
CA SER A 575 -20.59 49.54 -24.40
C SER A 575 -22.08 49.20 -24.55
N CYS A 576 -22.84 49.64 -23.56
CA CYS A 576 -24.27 49.75 -23.39
C CYS A 576 -24.57 51.25 -23.24
#